data_AF-A0A832YYT3-F1
#
_entry.id   AF-A0A832YYT3-F1
#
_cell.length_a   1.000
_cell.length_b   1.000
_cell.length_c   1.000
_cell.angle_alpha   90.00
_cell.angle_beta   90.00
_cell.angle_gamma   90.00
#
_symmetry.space_group_name_H-M   'P 1'
#
loop_
_entity.id
_entity.type
_entity.pdbx_description
1 polymer ?
#
loop_
_entity_poly.entity_id
_entity_poly.type
_entity_poly.pdbx_seq_one_letter_code
_entity_poly.pdbx_strand_id
1 'polypeptide(L)'
;MANKAKANEQQAGEEVVPKKKIDVRAALQFIPPASQLASEKRRAIVERRVRLRFHNELKESIAKLNPDLAKELGVGEGDYIEAVVARRHRFVYKVELDENVPATEVWVNGEKLPEYGVSDNSIATVRK
;
A
#
# COMPACT_ATOMS: atom_id res chain seq x y z
N MET A 1 -24.28 38.79 81.72
CA MET A 1 -25.19 39.25 80.65
C MET A 1 -24.39 40.23 79.79
N ALA A 2 -24.28 40.18 78.47
CA ALA A 2 -24.80 39.29 77.44
C ALA A 2 -23.88 39.45 76.22
N ASN A 3 -23.70 38.38 75.47
CA ASN A 3 -22.97 38.34 74.20
C ASN A 3 -23.53 39.32 73.16
N LYS A 4 -22.66 39.95 72.38
CA LYS A 4 -22.99 40.41 71.03
C LYS A 4 -21.93 39.93 70.04
N ALA A 5 -22.23 38.76 69.49
CA ALA A 5 -21.75 38.33 68.19
C ALA A 5 -22.43 39.15 67.09
N LYS A 6 -21.69 39.45 66.02
CA LYS A 6 -22.13 39.56 64.60
C LYS A 6 -20.89 39.98 63.81
N ALA A 7 -20.23 39.04 63.15
CA ALA A 7 -20.55 38.48 61.83
C ALA A 7 -19.60 39.11 60.81
N ASN A 8 -18.50 38.40 60.58
CA ASN A 8 -17.47 38.70 59.60
C ASN A 8 -18.04 38.33 58.21
N GLU A 9 -18.42 39.32 57.42
CA GLU A 9 -18.84 39.12 56.03
C GLU A 9 -17.62 38.82 55.18
N GLN A 10 -17.51 37.54 54.83
CA GLN A 10 -16.60 37.01 53.83
C GLN A 10 -16.99 37.59 52.46
N GLN A 11 -16.18 38.50 51.92
CA GLN A 11 -16.16 38.76 50.49
C GLN A 11 -15.18 37.77 49.85
N ALA A 12 -15.69 36.58 49.53
CA ALA A 12 -14.98 35.62 48.70
C ALA A 12 -15.00 36.14 47.25
N GLY A 13 -13.81 36.50 46.75
CA GLY A 13 -13.62 36.90 45.36
C GLY A 13 -13.99 35.77 44.42
N GLU A 14 -14.96 36.03 43.55
CA GLU A 14 -15.27 35.17 42.42
C GLU A 14 -14.26 35.50 41.30
N GLU A 15 -13.07 34.89 41.35
CA GLU A 15 -12.13 34.93 40.22
C GLU A 15 -12.72 34.11 39.06
N VAL A 16 -13.43 34.80 38.17
CA VAL A 16 -13.90 34.26 36.91
C VAL A 16 -12.69 33.98 36.03
N VAL A 17 -12.16 32.75 36.08
CA VAL A 17 -11.09 32.29 35.21
C VAL A 17 -11.55 32.45 33.75
N PRO A 18 -10.95 33.35 32.96
CA PRO A 18 -11.41 33.57 31.60
C PRO A 18 -11.05 32.33 30.77
N LYS A 19 -12.09 31.61 30.31
CA LYS A 19 -11.92 30.51 29.35
C LYS A 19 -11.29 31.07 28.07
N LYS A 20 -9.97 30.89 27.93
CA LYS A 20 -9.24 31.22 26.70
C LYS A 20 -9.84 30.38 25.56
N LYS A 21 -10.50 31.06 24.62
CA LYS A 21 -10.96 30.47 23.38
C LYS A 21 -9.71 29.97 22.64
N ILE A 22 -9.68 28.67 22.35
CA ILE A 22 -8.58 28.04 21.64
C ILE A 22 -8.56 28.63 20.23
N ASP A 23 -7.42 29.17 19.79
CA ASP A 23 -7.26 29.75 18.45
C ASP A 23 -7.23 28.64 17.39
N VAL A 24 -8.42 28.28 16.92
CA VAL A 24 -8.65 27.24 15.88
C VAL A 24 -7.82 27.49 14.62
N ARG A 25 -7.58 28.76 14.28
CA ARG A 25 -6.81 29.16 13.10
C ARG A 25 -5.32 28.78 13.22
N ALA A 26 -4.76 28.79 14.41
CA ALA A 26 -3.39 28.34 14.66
C ALA A 26 -3.28 26.80 14.55
N ALA A 27 -4.30 26.07 15.00
CA ALA A 27 -4.36 24.61 14.85
C ALA A 27 -4.51 24.18 13.38
N LEU A 28 -5.30 24.93 12.59
CA LEU A 28 -5.48 24.66 11.15
C LEU A 28 -4.22 24.89 10.32
N GLN A 29 -3.29 25.74 10.77
CA GLN A 29 -2.00 25.94 10.09
C GLN A 29 -1.02 24.79 10.30
N PHE A 30 -1.19 24.02 11.38
CA PHE A 30 -0.38 22.84 11.67
C PHE A 30 -0.85 21.61 10.90
N ILE A 31 -2.14 21.57 10.51
CA ILE A 31 -2.71 20.47 9.73
C ILE A 31 -2.43 20.75 8.25
N PRO A 32 -1.69 19.88 7.55
CA PRO A 32 -1.49 20.06 6.11
C PRO A 32 -2.87 20.09 5.40
N PRO A 33 -3.10 21.02 4.45
CA PRO A 33 -4.33 21.05 3.68
C PRO A 33 -4.59 19.68 3.04
N ALA A 34 -5.85 19.26 2.97
CA ALA A 34 -6.25 17.97 2.40
C ALA A 34 -5.68 17.73 1.00
N SER A 35 -5.49 18.80 0.22
CA SER A 35 -4.86 18.76 -1.10
C SER A 35 -3.38 18.32 -1.07
N GLN A 36 -2.62 18.64 -0.02
CA GLN A 36 -1.24 18.18 0.15
C GLN A 36 -1.19 16.67 0.42
N LEU A 37 -2.07 16.15 1.28
CA LEU A 37 -2.19 14.71 1.55
C LEU A 37 -2.59 13.92 0.29
N ALA A 38 -3.46 14.47 -0.56
CA ALA A 38 -3.84 13.84 -1.83
C ALA A 38 -2.71 13.86 -2.87
N SER A 39 -1.80 14.85 -2.78
CA SER A 39 -0.70 15.06 -3.73
C SER A 39 0.61 14.35 -3.36
N GLU A 40 0.70 13.74 -2.16
CA GLU A 40 1.65 12.67 -1.86
C GLU A 40 1.29 11.45 -2.70
N LYS A 41 1.52 11.59 -4.01
CA LYS A 41 1.27 10.61 -5.05
C LYS A 41 1.84 9.29 -4.59
N ARG A 42 0.95 8.34 -4.27
CA ARG A 42 1.27 6.92 -4.34
C ARG A 42 1.97 6.74 -5.68
N ARG A 43 3.27 6.39 -5.66
CA ARG A 43 3.99 6.02 -6.89
C ARG A 43 3.07 5.07 -7.63
N ALA A 44 2.67 5.43 -8.86
CA ALA A 44 1.76 4.60 -9.62
C ALA A 44 2.45 3.24 -9.79
N ILE A 45 2.02 2.26 -9.00
CA ILE A 45 2.56 0.90 -9.09
C ILE A 45 2.12 0.43 -10.46
N VAL A 46 3.11 0.14 -11.31
CA VAL A 46 2.84 -0.32 -12.66
C VAL A 46 2.46 -1.79 -12.54
N GLU A 47 1.16 -2.06 -12.70
CA GLU A 47 0.58 -3.39 -12.55
C GLU A 47 -0.05 -3.83 -13.87
N ARG A 48 0.19 -5.08 -14.24
CA ARG A 48 -0.43 -5.69 -15.43
C ARG A 48 -1.12 -6.99 -15.07
N ARG A 49 -2.35 -7.18 -15.57
CA ARG A 49 -3.07 -8.45 -15.43
C ARG A 49 -2.75 -9.34 -16.62
N VAL A 50 -2.23 -10.52 -16.32
CA VAL A 50 -1.77 -11.50 -17.31
C VAL A 50 -2.18 -12.91 -16.90
N ARG A 51 -2.03 -13.85 -17.82
CA ARG A 51 -2.23 -15.28 -17.55
C ARG A 51 -0.90 -15.94 -17.21
N LEU A 52 -0.89 -16.77 -16.17
CA LEU A 52 0.24 -17.63 -15.86
C LEU A 52 0.13 -18.93 -16.64
N ARG A 53 1.20 -19.31 -17.33
CA ARG A 53 1.33 -20.59 -18.03
C ARG A 53 2.39 -21.46 -17.40
N PHE A 54 2.08 -22.72 -17.21
CA PHE A 54 2.98 -23.67 -16.56
C PHE A 54 3.90 -24.31 -17.59
N HIS A 55 5.21 -24.14 -17.39
CA HIS A 55 6.25 -24.83 -18.12
C HIS A 55 7.19 -25.46 -17.11
N ASN A 56 7.06 -26.77 -16.91
CA ASN A 56 7.82 -27.52 -15.89
C ASN A 56 9.32 -27.62 -16.24
N GLU A 57 9.69 -27.28 -17.47
CA GLU A 57 11.09 -27.20 -17.91
C GLU A 57 11.83 -25.98 -17.32
N LEU A 58 11.08 -24.98 -16.82
CA LEU A 58 11.65 -23.77 -16.23
C LEU A 58 12.09 -24.01 -14.78
N LYS A 59 13.06 -23.22 -14.31
CA LYS A 59 13.43 -23.23 -12.89
C LYS A 59 12.36 -22.55 -12.05
N GLU A 60 12.16 -23.04 -10.82
CA GLU A 60 11.12 -22.53 -9.89
C GLU A 60 11.22 -21.03 -9.59
N SER A 61 12.40 -20.44 -9.68
CA SER A 61 12.65 -19.03 -9.36
C SER A 61 12.67 -18.10 -10.58
N ILE A 62 12.40 -18.62 -11.77
CA ILE A 62 12.49 -17.87 -13.03
C ILE A 62 11.10 -17.74 -13.67
N ALA A 63 10.78 -16.52 -14.11
CA ALA A 63 9.62 -16.24 -14.93
C ALA A 63 10.06 -15.72 -16.29
N LYS A 64 9.59 -16.35 -17.37
CA LYS A 64 9.82 -15.86 -18.72
C LYS A 64 8.76 -14.85 -19.14
N LEU A 65 9.22 -13.69 -19.59
CA LEU A 65 8.38 -12.55 -19.96
C LEU A 65 8.69 -12.12 -21.40
N ASN A 66 7.66 -11.65 -22.10
CA ASN A 66 7.88 -10.94 -23.35
C ASN A 66 8.60 -9.59 -23.09
N PRO A 67 9.59 -9.20 -23.91
CA PRO A 67 10.24 -7.89 -23.82
C PRO A 67 9.29 -6.69 -23.81
N ASP A 68 8.17 -6.74 -24.52
CA ASP A 68 7.20 -5.64 -24.57
C ASP A 68 6.42 -5.50 -23.26
N LEU A 69 6.05 -6.63 -22.65
CA LEU A 69 5.46 -6.61 -21.32
C LEU A 69 6.45 -6.15 -20.25
N ALA A 70 7.73 -6.51 -20.39
CA ALA A 70 8.78 -6.04 -19.50
C ALA A 70 8.99 -4.51 -19.59
N LYS A 71 8.94 -3.94 -20.80
CA LYS A 71 8.94 -2.47 -21.03
C LYS A 71 7.72 -1.80 -20.40
N GLU A 72 6.53 -2.38 -20.53
CA GLU A 72 5.32 -1.85 -19.89
C GLU A 72 5.47 -1.78 -18.38
N LEU A 73 6.02 -2.82 -17.75
CA LEU A 73 6.25 -2.91 -16.30
C LEU A 73 7.50 -2.13 -15.82
N GLY A 74 8.36 -1.72 -16.75
CA GLY A 74 9.63 -1.06 -16.45
C GLY A 74 10.65 -1.96 -15.76
N VAL A 75 10.66 -3.26 -16.09
CA VAL A 75 11.61 -4.27 -15.58
C VAL A 75 12.53 -4.76 -16.70
N GLY A 76 13.78 -5.07 -16.36
CA GLY A 76 14.79 -5.61 -17.27
C GLY A 76 15.05 -7.10 -17.08
N GLU A 77 15.96 -7.64 -17.88
CA GLU A 77 16.47 -9.00 -17.69
C GLU A 77 17.24 -9.10 -16.35
N GLY A 78 16.91 -10.12 -15.56
CA GLY A 78 17.53 -10.34 -14.26
C GLY A 78 16.95 -9.54 -13.09
N ASP A 79 15.99 -8.64 -13.35
CA ASP A 79 15.19 -7.99 -12.31
C ASP A 79 14.23 -8.99 -11.65
N TYR A 80 13.64 -8.58 -10.53
CA TYR A 80 12.60 -9.34 -9.85
C TYR A 80 11.22 -8.73 -10.13
N ILE A 81 10.26 -9.61 -10.31
CA ILE A 81 8.83 -9.27 -10.39
C ILE A 81 8.08 -10.02 -9.32
N GLU A 82 6.93 -9.46 -8.94
CA GLU A 82 5.99 -10.15 -8.08
C GLU A 82 4.70 -10.48 -8.83
N ALA A 83 4.37 -11.76 -8.89
CA ALA A 83 3.12 -12.25 -9.42
C ALA A 83 2.13 -12.52 -8.27
N VAL A 84 1.03 -11.75 -8.27
CA VAL A 84 -0.04 -11.89 -7.27
C VAL A 84 -1.23 -12.61 -7.89
N VAL A 85 -1.54 -13.79 -7.39
CA VAL A 85 -2.68 -14.60 -7.81
C VAL A 85 -3.84 -14.43 -6.83
N ALA A 86 -5.02 -14.11 -7.35
CA ALA A 86 -6.26 -13.95 -6.58
C ALA A 86 -6.14 -13.01 -5.35
N ARG A 87 -5.23 -12.02 -5.40
CA ARG A 87 -4.90 -11.10 -4.29
C ARG A 87 -4.40 -11.77 -3.00
N ARG A 88 -4.15 -13.08 -3.02
CA ARG A 88 -3.77 -13.87 -1.85
C ARG A 88 -2.35 -14.38 -1.95
N HIS A 89 -2.05 -15.09 -3.03
CA HIS A 89 -0.76 -15.74 -3.23
C HIS A 89 0.18 -14.77 -3.93
N ARG A 90 1.38 -14.60 -3.37
CA ARG A 90 2.41 -13.70 -3.87
C ARG A 90 3.65 -14.52 -4.14
N PHE A 91 4.14 -14.44 -5.37
CA PHE A 91 5.33 -15.16 -5.80
C PHE A 91 6.32 -14.17 -6.38
N VAL A 92 7.58 -14.30 -5.98
CA VAL A 92 8.67 -13.45 -6.47
C VAL A 92 9.51 -14.28 -7.44
N TYR A 93 9.67 -13.77 -8.65
CA TYR A 93 10.41 -14.44 -9.71
C TYR A 93 11.48 -13.52 -10.28
N LYS A 94 12.59 -14.12 -10.71
CA LYS A 94 13.58 -13.46 -11.53
C LYS A 94 13.12 -13.46 -12.99
N VAL A 95 13.21 -12.31 -13.66
CA VAL A 95 12.78 -12.13 -15.04
C VAL A 95 13.83 -12.65 -16.00
N GLU A 96 13.39 -13.47 -16.95
CA GLU A 96 14.12 -13.86 -18.15
C GLU A 96 13.30 -13.43 -19.37
N LEU A 97 13.91 -12.72 -20.32
CA LEU A 97 13.20 -12.19 -21.48
C LEU A 97 13.22 -13.21 -22.62
N ASP A 98 12.05 -13.50 -23.18
CA ASP A 98 11.90 -14.45 -24.28
C ASP A 98 10.82 -13.96 -25.25
N GLU A 99 11.18 -13.81 -26.53
CA GLU A 99 10.27 -13.31 -27.58
C GLU A 99 9.18 -14.33 -27.95
N ASN A 100 9.38 -15.61 -27.62
CA ASN A 100 8.38 -16.66 -27.88
C ASN A 100 7.18 -16.55 -26.93
N VAL A 101 7.35 -15.86 -25.80
CA VAL A 101 6.27 -15.68 -24.81
C VAL A 101 5.32 -14.59 -25.32
N PRO A 102 4.00 -14.82 -25.39
CA PRO A 102 3.06 -13.77 -25.74
C PRO A 102 3.02 -12.65 -24.70
N ALA A 103 2.83 -11.39 -25.10
CA ALA A 103 2.75 -10.25 -24.19
C ALA A 103 1.56 -10.27 -23.20
N THR A 104 0.64 -11.23 -23.31
CA THR A 104 -0.50 -11.41 -22.39
C THR A 104 -0.31 -12.55 -21.39
N GLU A 105 0.80 -13.29 -21.52
CA GLU A 105 1.11 -14.46 -20.75
C GLU A 105 2.48 -14.32 -20.06
N VAL A 106 2.65 -15.04 -18.96
CA VAL A 106 3.92 -15.17 -18.25
C VAL A 106 4.14 -16.64 -17.98
N TRP A 107 5.31 -17.16 -18.36
CA TRP A 107 5.61 -18.57 -18.18
C TRP A 107 6.41 -18.76 -16.90
N VAL A 108 5.96 -19.70 -16.08
CA VAL A 108 6.54 -20.03 -14.78
C VAL A 108 6.57 -21.55 -14.61
N ASN A 109 7.43 -22.04 -13.71
CA ASN A 109 7.38 -23.43 -13.32
C ASN A 109 6.08 -23.73 -12.55
N GLY A 110 5.35 -24.76 -13.01
CA GLY A 110 4.07 -25.18 -12.45
C GLY A 110 4.13 -26.30 -11.42
N GLU A 111 5.28 -26.81 -11.00
CA GLU A 111 5.38 -27.96 -10.08
C GLU A 111 4.76 -27.66 -8.71
N LYS A 112 5.09 -26.51 -8.12
CA LYS A 112 4.62 -26.12 -6.77
C LYS A 112 3.35 -25.27 -6.77
N LEU A 113 2.96 -24.71 -7.91
CA LEU A 113 1.83 -23.79 -8.01
C LEU A 113 0.45 -24.44 -7.68
N PRO A 114 0.19 -25.70 -8.07
CA PRO A 114 -1.03 -26.42 -7.69
C PRO A 114 -1.20 -26.61 -6.18
N GLU A 115 -0.11 -26.77 -5.43
CA GLU A 115 -0.16 -26.89 -3.95
C GLU A 115 -0.68 -25.60 -3.31
N TYR A 116 -0.41 -24.46 -3.94
CA TYR A 116 -0.94 -23.16 -3.51
C TYR A 116 -2.33 -22.85 -4.08
N GLY A 117 -2.95 -23.79 -4.79
CA GLY A 117 -4.26 -23.61 -5.42
C GLY A 117 -4.24 -22.77 -6.69
N VAL A 118 -3.06 -22.62 -7.32
CA VAL A 118 -2.91 -21.93 -8.61
C VAL A 118 -2.93 -22.98 -9.72
N SER A 119 -3.89 -22.85 -10.63
CA SER A 119 -4.01 -23.73 -11.81
C SER A 119 -3.31 -23.13 -13.02
N ASP A 120 -3.05 -23.93 -14.06
CA ASP A 120 -2.60 -23.40 -15.34
C ASP A 120 -3.63 -22.38 -15.88
N ASN A 121 -3.15 -21.41 -16.64
CA ASN A 121 -3.94 -20.33 -17.22
C ASN A 121 -4.64 -19.42 -16.17
N SER A 122 -4.15 -19.42 -14.93
CA SER A 122 -4.67 -18.54 -13.87
C SER A 122 -4.38 -17.07 -14.16
N ILE A 123 -5.29 -16.19 -13.76
CA ILE A 123 -5.10 -14.74 -13.89
C ILE A 123 -4.27 -14.24 -12.72
N ALA A 124 -3.13 -13.62 -13.03
CA ALA A 124 -2.23 -12.98 -12.07
C ALA A 124 -2.11 -11.49 -12.34
N THR A 125 -1.86 -10.72 -11.29
CA THR A 125 -1.41 -9.34 -11.39
C THR A 125 0.10 -9.34 -11.18
N VAL A 126 0.85 -8.94 -12.19
CA VAL A 126 2.31 -8.78 -12.12
C VAL A 126 2.61 -7.32 -11.77
N ARG A 127 3.53 -7.14 -10.83
CA ARG A 127 4.04 -5.84 -10.39
C ARG A 127 5.56 -5.85 -10.30
N LYS A 128 6.15 -4.65 -10.41
CA LYS A 128 7.55 -4.37 -10.11
C LYS A 128 7.75 -4.19 -8.59
#